data_AF-A0A7D9I6W1-F1
#
_entry.id   AF-A0A7D9I6W1-F1
#
_cell.length_a   1.000
_cell.length_b   1.000
_cell.length_c   1.000
_cell.angle_alpha   90.00
_cell.angle_beta   90.00
_cell.angle_gamma   90.00
#
_symmetry.space_group_name_H-M   'P 1'
#
loop_
_entity.id
_entity.type
_entity.pdbx_description
1 polymer ?
#
loop_
_entity_poly.entity_id
_entity_poly.type
_entity_poly.pdbx_seq_one_letter_code
_entity_poly.pdbx_strand_id
1 'polypeptide(L)'
;MAAVIHMVRPTTAKTFNEYVSLNIIPFLEAQMKNSTQRIDAVWDNYPEENNAKALTQQRRGNGPRTRVGDGSTPLPKREWNSGFLKNVENKKELFSFISTQISKIDMDGKLLLSTHFETVLANRNCDLTTLQPCNHSEADTRILLHLAHAVQQGHTAAYVRTVDSDVVVLTVRFFDTLGLSELWVGFGTGKKYRDIPVHVLHSNLGPSKSLALPLFHSLTGCDTTSQFLGCGKKTAWAAWTSLPDLTDTLEALTEDPTLFSIDSVHMQRIERLFTNGSRSLENLPPTQAALFQHVKRALLQAIFYWDKATSVQQEIPDLSEWGWQKDGTSTWQPLWTTLTNASVACAILLHCACLKAYQGRCKCKRAGVKCTALCKCEGGCLNNEGGDDQ
;
A
#
# COMPACT_ATOMS: atom_id res chain seq x y z
N MET A 1 -8.85 2.14 1.63
CA MET A 1 -9.22 3.42 2.26
C MET A 1 -10.64 3.82 1.82
N ALA A 2 -11.62 4.00 2.72
CA ALA A 2 -12.95 4.52 2.34
C ALA A 2 -12.96 6.04 2.16
N ALA A 3 -12.21 6.49 1.15
CA ALA A 3 -11.95 7.89 0.83
C ALA A 3 -13.22 8.76 0.91
N VAL A 4 -14.31 8.30 0.29
CA VAL A 4 -15.57 9.04 0.20
C VAL A 4 -16.27 9.20 1.55
N ILE A 5 -16.26 8.19 2.41
CA ILE A 5 -16.95 8.25 3.72
C ILE A 5 -16.24 9.18 4.71
N HIS A 6 -14.92 9.36 4.56
CA HIS A 6 -14.19 10.39 5.28
C HIS A 6 -14.52 11.82 4.78
N MET A 7 -14.91 11.97 3.51
CA MET A 7 -15.31 13.23 2.89
C MET A 7 -16.75 13.60 3.21
N VAL A 8 -17.67 12.65 3.09
CA VAL A 8 -19.11 12.83 3.28
C VAL A 8 -19.45 12.59 4.74
N ARG A 9 -19.21 13.59 5.60
CA ARG A 9 -19.48 13.47 7.04
C ARG A 9 -20.98 13.57 7.34
N PRO A 10 -21.50 12.84 8.36
CA PRO A 10 -22.89 12.91 8.80
C PRO A 10 -23.16 14.22 9.58
N THR A 11 -23.24 15.34 8.89
CA THR A 11 -23.45 16.66 9.52
C THR A 11 -24.90 16.80 10.00
N THR A 12 -25.86 16.54 9.12
CA THR A 12 -27.29 16.72 9.35
C THR A 12 -27.96 15.47 9.95
N ALA A 13 -27.62 14.28 9.45
CA ALA A 13 -28.25 13.00 9.81
C ALA A 13 -28.09 12.58 11.28
N LYS A 14 -29.12 12.06 11.93
CA LYS A 14 -29.08 11.54 13.32
C LYS A 14 -28.86 10.03 13.40
N THR A 15 -29.31 9.28 12.39
CA THR A 15 -29.21 7.81 12.29
C THR A 15 -28.53 7.41 10.98
N PHE A 16 -28.06 6.17 10.85
CA PHE A 16 -27.44 5.70 9.61
C PHE A 16 -28.41 5.73 8.42
N ASN A 17 -29.71 5.50 8.64
CA ASN A 17 -30.76 5.71 7.64
C ASN A 17 -30.78 7.16 7.13
N GLU A 18 -30.80 8.13 8.06
CA GLU A 18 -30.72 9.54 7.70
C GLU A 18 -29.39 9.90 7.03
N TYR A 19 -28.28 9.22 7.37
CA TYR A 19 -26.98 9.51 6.76
C TYR A 19 -26.97 9.14 5.29
N VAL A 20 -27.59 8.01 4.93
CA VAL A 20 -27.73 7.65 3.53
C VAL A 20 -28.58 8.69 2.81
N SER A 21 -29.79 8.96 3.29
CA SER A 21 -30.73 9.85 2.58
C SER A 21 -30.32 11.32 2.55
N LEU A 22 -29.73 11.85 3.62
CA LEU A 22 -29.40 13.28 3.74
C LEU A 22 -27.96 13.62 3.33
N ASN A 23 -27.07 12.63 3.20
CA ASN A 23 -25.65 12.90 2.91
C ASN A 23 -25.10 12.06 1.76
N ILE A 24 -25.32 10.73 1.74
CA ILE A 24 -24.78 9.87 0.67
C ILE A 24 -25.51 10.08 -0.65
N ILE A 25 -26.84 10.01 -0.66
CA ILE A 25 -27.64 10.18 -1.89
C ILE A 25 -27.40 11.54 -2.53
N PRO A 26 -27.50 12.68 -1.80
CA PRO A 26 -27.22 13.99 -2.39
C PRO A 26 -25.79 14.12 -2.90
N PHE A 27 -24.83 13.43 -2.29
CA PHE A 27 -23.46 13.40 -2.79
C PHE A 27 -23.36 12.66 -4.13
N LEU A 28 -23.99 11.49 -4.27
CA LEU A 28 -24.02 10.73 -5.53
C LEU A 28 -24.73 11.52 -6.63
N GLU A 29 -25.87 12.14 -6.32
CA GLU A 29 -26.60 13.05 -7.22
C GLU A 29 -25.72 14.20 -7.70
N ALA A 30 -24.98 14.84 -6.78
CA ALA A 30 -24.08 15.93 -7.14
C ALA A 30 -22.89 15.50 -8.03
N GLN A 31 -22.54 14.20 -8.06
CA GLN A 31 -21.55 13.68 -9.00
C GLN A 31 -22.14 13.40 -10.40
N MET A 32 -23.46 13.36 -10.53
CA MET A 32 -24.11 13.14 -11.81
C MET A 32 -24.11 14.39 -12.68
N LYS A 33 -23.56 14.27 -13.87
CA LYS A 33 -23.80 15.21 -14.97
C LYS A 33 -24.86 14.63 -15.89
N ASN A 34 -25.35 15.44 -16.84
CA ASN A 34 -26.32 14.99 -17.85
C ASN A 34 -25.80 13.82 -18.70
N SER A 35 -24.48 13.71 -18.87
CA SER A 35 -23.83 12.60 -19.59
C SER A 35 -23.59 11.35 -18.74
N THR A 36 -23.80 11.40 -17.41
CA THR A 36 -23.55 10.27 -16.52
C THR A 36 -24.66 9.22 -16.65
N GLN A 37 -24.29 8.03 -17.12
CA GLN A 37 -25.21 6.89 -17.27
C GLN A 37 -25.09 5.86 -16.13
N ARG A 38 -23.92 5.81 -15.47
CA ARG A 38 -23.56 4.80 -14.48
C ARG A 38 -22.74 5.42 -13.35
N ILE A 39 -22.97 4.99 -12.11
CA ILE A 39 -22.14 5.30 -10.94
C ILE A 39 -21.83 4.01 -10.17
N ASP A 40 -20.57 3.88 -9.76
CA ASP A 40 -20.07 2.74 -9.01
C ASP A 40 -19.53 3.19 -7.65
N ALA A 41 -20.15 2.70 -6.58
CA ALA A 41 -19.70 2.89 -5.21
C ALA A 41 -18.82 1.71 -4.78
N VAL A 42 -17.50 1.94 -4.75
CA VAL A 42 -16.50 0.91 -4.44
C VAL A 42 -15.95 1.12 -3.04
N TRP A 43 -16.00 0.07 -2.22
CA TRP A 43 -15.58 0.05 -0.83
C TRP A 43 -14.44 -0.93 -0.60
N ASP A 44 -13.68 -0.72 0.47
CA ASP A 44 -12.73 -1.72 0.94
C ASP A 44 -13.47 -2.97 1.40
N ASN A 45 -12.89 -4.13 1.13
CA ASN A 45 -13.28 -5.39 1.73
C ASN A 45 -12.28 -5.79 2.81
N TYR A 46 -12.77 -6.23 3.96
CA TYR A 46 -11.93 -6.60 5.10
C TYR A 46 -12.05 -8.11 5.32
N PRO A 47 -11.38 -8.96 4.51
CA PRO A 47 -11.47 -10.40 4.69
C PRO A 47 -10.94 -10.81 6.07
N GLU A 48 -11.46 -11.93 6.60
CA GLU A 48 -11.08 -12.43 7.92
C GLU A 48 -9.66 -13.01 7.95
N GLU A 49 -9.12 -13.40 6.79
CA GLU A 49 -7.77 -13.95 6.67
C GLU A 49 -6.70 -12.88 6.85
N ASN A 50 -5.71 -13.21 7.69
CA ASN A 50 -4.60 -12.34 8.05
C ASN A 50 -3.66 -12.18 6.84
N ASN A 51 -3.90 -11.17 6.00
CA ASN A 51 -3.05 -10.81 4.87
C ASN A 51 -2.05 -9.71 5.25
N ALA A 52 -1.05 -9.44 4.40
CA ALA A 52 -0.03 -8.41 4.65
C ALA A 52 -0.61 -7.02 4.98
N LYS A 53 -1.84 -6.73 4.51
CA LYS A 53 -2.55 -5.47 4.71
C LYS A 53 -3.27 -5.39 6.06
N ALA A 54 -3.51 -6.52 6.73
CA ALA A 54 -4.12 -6.59 8.06
C ALA A 54 -3.31 -5.82 9.12
N LEU A 55 -1.98 -5.82 9.02
CA LEU A 55 -1.12 -5.01 9.88
C LEU A 55 -1.38 -3.51 9.78
N THR A 56 -1.45 -2.99 8.56
CA THR A 56 -1.72 -1.57 8.30
C THR A 56 -3.11 -1.21 8.81
N GLN A 57 -4.07 -2.14 8.72
CA GLN A 57 -5.41 -2.00 9.27
C GLN A 57 -5.43 -2.01 10.82
N GLN A 58 -4.69 -2.90 11.47
CA GLN A 58 -4.57 -2.95 12.94
C GLN A 58 -3.89 -1.69 13.51
N ARG A 59 -2.85 -1.18 12.85
CA ARG A 59 -2.16 0.07 13.24
C ARG A 59 -3.08 1.30 13.19
N ARG A 60 -4.17 1.27 12.42
CA ARG A 60 -5.12 2.39 12.26
C ARG A 60 -6.07 2.56 13.45
N GLY A 61 -6.02 1.67 14.46
CA GLY A 61 -6.48 1.91 15.82
C GLY A 61 -7.72 1.11 16.24
N ASN A 62 -7.91 0.95 17.55
CA ASN A 62 -9.01 0.20 18.14
C ASN A 62 -10.13 1.17 18.56
N GLY A 63 -10.99 1.54 17.61
CA GLY A 63 -12.15 2.41 17.87
C GLY A 63 -13.29 1.67 18.61
N PRO A 64 -14.18 2.39 19.32
CA PRO A 64 -15.32 1.77 19.99
C PRO A 64 -16.24 1.10 18.96
N ARG A 65 -16.82 -0.05 19.35
CA ARG A 65 -17.78 -0.76 18.52
C ARG A 65 -19.13 -0.03 18.56
N THR A 66 -19.71 0.22 17.40
CA THR A 66 -21.07 0.76 17.25
C THR A 66 -21.76 0.00 16.13
N ARG A 67 -22.84 -0.71 16.47
CA ARG A 67 -23.58 -1.51 15.50
C ARG A 67 -24.34 -0.61 14.53
N VAL A 68 -24.27 -0.90 13.23
CA VAL A 68 -25.07 -0.17 12.22
C VAL A 68 -26.49 -0.73 12.16
N GLY A 69 -26.62 -2.06 12.21
CA GLY A 69 -27.91 -2.75 12.27
C GLY A 69 -28.81 -2.48 11.07
N ASP A 70 -30.08 -2.19 11.35
CA ASP A 70 -31.11 -1.78 10.38
C ASP A 70 -31.03 -0.30 9.96
N GLY A 71 -30.01 0.41 10.46
CA GLY A 71 -29.80 1.83 10.21
C GLY A 71 -30.49 2.78 11.20
N SER A 72 -31.28 2.26 12.14
CA SER A 72 -31.98 3.06 13.15
C SER A 72 -31.07 3.52 14.30
N THR A 73 -29.88 2.94 14.41
CA THR A 73 -28.92 3.27 15.47
C THR A 73 -28.42 4.71 15.33
N PRO A 74 -28.34 5.48 16.44
CA PRO A 74 -27.79 6.84 16.41
C PRO A 74 -26.34 6.89 15.93
N LEU A 75 -26.02 7.92 15.15
CA LEU A 75 -24.67 8.12 14.63
C LEU A 75 -23.71 8.67 15.69
N PRO A 76 -22.49 8.11 15.80
CA PRO A 76 -21.44 8.66 16.64
C PRO A 76 -20.77 9.88 15.97
N LYS A 77 -21.53 10.97 15.74
CA LYS A 77 -21.10 12.15 14.98
C LYS A 77 -19.75 12.72 15.42
N ARG A 78 -19.57 12.86 16.74
CA ARG A 78 -18.37 13.48 17.34
C ARG A 78 -17.11 12.65 17.11
N GLU A 79 -17.27 11.32 17.05
CA GLU A 79 -16.17 10.37 16.96
C GLU A 79 -16.10 9.69 15.60
N TRP A 80 -16.79 10.22 14.58
CA TRP A 80 -16.91 9.60 13.27
C TRP A 80 -15.55 9.16 12.70
N ASN A 81 -14.61 10.10 12.57
CA ASN A 81 -13.27 9.81 12.04
C ASN A 81 -12.29 9.32 13.11
N SER A 82 -12.41 9.83 14.34
CA SER A 82 -11.42 9.59 15.40
C SER A 82 -11.63 8.27 16.15
N GLY A 83 -12.84 7.69 16.07
CA GLY A 83 -13.25 6.45 16.74
C GLY A 83 -13.99 5.49 15.81
N PHE A 84 -15.20 5.83 15.35
CA PHE A 84 -16.07 4.90 14.62
C PHE A 84 -15.40 4.28 13.38
N LEU A 85 -14.82 5.10 12.51
CA LEU A 85 -14.09 4.66 11.32
C LEU A 85 -12.69 4.10 11.60
N LYS A 86 -12.24 3.98 12.86
CA LYS A 86 -11.02 3.22 13.17
C LYS A 86 -11.31 1.75 13.39
N ASN A 87 -12.53 1.41 13.81
CA ASN A 87 -12.94 0.03 14.02
C ASN A 87 -13.31 -0.64 12.67
N VAL A 88 -12.70 -1.79 12.38
CA VAL A 88 -12.89 -2.53 11.12
C VAL A 88 -14.31 -3.07 10.99
N GLU A 89 -14.88 -3.60 12.07
CA GLU A 89 -16.24 -4.16 12.07
C GLU A 89 -17.31 -3.08 11.84
N ASN A 90 -17.11 -1.88 12.40
CA ASN A 90 -17.97 -0.74 12.10
C ASN A 90 -17.95 -0.37 10.60
N LYS A 91 -16.77 -0.40 9.96
CA LYS A 91 -16.65 -0.13 8.52
C LYS A 91 -17.32 -1.19 7.68
N LYS A 92 -17.09 -2.48 7.99
CA LYS A 92 -17.74 -3.62 7.31
C LYS A 92 -19.26 -3.47 7.31
N GLU A 93 -19.84 -3.26 8.50
CA GLU A 93 -21.29 -3.08 8.63
C GLU A 93 -21.78 -1.81 7.92
N LEU A 94 -21.03 -0.70 8.01
CA LEU A 94 -21.40 0.55 7.35
C LEU A 94 -21.44 0.38 5.82
N PHE A 95 -20.41 -0.21 5.21
CA PHE A 95 -20.34 -0.39 3.76
C PHE A 95 -21.39 -1.38 3.28
N SER A 96 -21.60 -2.48 4.02
CA SER A 96 -22.69 -3.42 3.74
C SER A 96 -24.07 -2.74 3.75
N PHE A 97 -24.33 -1.93 4.79
CA PHE A 97 -25.56 -1.17 4.94
C PHE A 97 -25.75 -0.16 3.82
N ILE A 98 -24.75 0.68 3.54
CA ILE A 98 -24.81 1.69 2.47
C ILE A 98 -25.03 1.03 1.12
N SER A 99 -24.30 -0.04 0.79
CA SER A 99 -24.47 -0.76 -0.48
C SER A 99 -25.87 -1.29 -0.68
N THR A 100 -26.46 -1.84 0.38
CA THR A 100 -27.85 -2.34 0.37
C THR A 100 -28.87 -1.23 0.17
N GLN A 101 -28.59 -0.02 0.68
CA GLN A 101 -29.46 1.13 0.44
C GLN A 101 -29.27 1.67 -0.98
N ILE A 102 -28.03 1.81 -1.47
CA ILE A 102 -27.73 2.28 -2.82
C ILE A 102 -28.40 1.41 -3.88
N SER A 103 -28.41 0.08 -3.70
CA SER A 103 -29.06 -0.84 -4.63
C SER A 103 -30.58 -0.75 -4.67
N LYS A 104 -31.22 0.06 -3.83
CA LYS A 104 -32.67 0.29 -3.81
C LYS A 104 -33.06 1.65 -4.36
N ILE A 105 -32.08 2.50 -4.67
CA ILE A 105 -32.33 3.86 -5.16
C ILE A 105 -32.63 3.81 -6.65
N ASP A 106 -33.75 4.41 -7.04
CA ASP A 106 -33.95 4.81 -8.42
C ASP A 106 -33.33 6.20 -8.64
N MET A 107 -32.47 6.30 -9.64
CA MET A 107 -31.79 7.54 -10.01
C MET A 107 -32.11 7.88 -11.47
N ASP A 108 -33.40 8.08 -11.75
CA ASP A 108 -33.91 8.51 -13.05
C ASP A 108 -33.39 7.62 -14.20
N GLY A 109 -33.52 6.31 -14.03
CA GLY A 109 -33.08 5.39 -15.08
C GLY A 109 -31.56 5.20 -15.21
N LYS A 110 -30.73 5.70 -14.28
CA LYS A 110 -29.27 5.46 -14.28
C LYS A 110 -28.85 4.22 -13.51
N LEU A 111 -27.81 3.54 -13.99
CA LEU A 111 -27.26 2.34 -13.35
C LEU A 111 -26.43 2.71 -12.11
N LEU A 112 -26.77 2.11 -10.98
CA LEU A 112 -25.97 2.18 -9.77
C LEU A 112 -25.44 0.80 -9.42
N LEU A 113 -24.12 0.71 -9.27
CA LEU A 113 -23.45 -0.45 -8.71
C LEU A 113 -22.83 -0.08 -7.37
N SER A 114 -22.89 -1.00 -6.41
CA SER A 114 -22.21 -0.85 -5.13
C SER A 114 -21.60 -2.16 -4.69
N THR A 115 -20.31 -2.13 -4.36
CA THR A 115 -19.62 -3.33 -3.88
C THR A 115 -20.17 -3.81 -2.55
N HIS A 116 -20.31 -5.12 -2.36
CA HIS A 116 -20.83 -5.73 -1.13
C HIS A 116 -20.02 -6.98 -0.81
N PHE A 117 -19.02 -6.82 0.07
CA PHE A 117 -18.00 -7.83 0.32
C PHE A 117 -17.38 -8.33 -0.99
N GLU A 118 -17.46 -9.61 -1.32
CA GLU A 118 -16.94 -10.19 -2.56
C GLU A 118 -17.88 -10.05 -3.76
N THR A 119 -19.09 -9.53 -3.55
CA THR A 119 -20.15 -9.39 -4.57
C THR A 119 -20.39 -7.93 -4.93
N VAL A 120 -21.29 -7.69 -5.90
CA VAL A 120 -21.76 -6.36 -6.29
C VAL A 120 -23.28 -6.34 -6.28
N LEU A 121 -23.85 -5.29 -5.70
CA LEU A 121 -25.28 -5.01 -5.75
C LEU A 121 -25.55 -3.98 -6.84
N ALA A 122 -26.65 -4.16 -7.58
CA ALA A 122 -27.10 -3.25 -8.61
C ALA A 122 -28.51 -2.75 -8.30
N ASN A 123 -28.84 -1.51 -8.67
CA ASN A 123 -30.21 -1.00 -8.55
C ASN A 123 -31.18 -1.51 -9.62
N ARG A 124 -30.66 -2.23 -10.61
CA ARG A 124 -31.41 -2.78 -11.76
C ARG A 124 -30.66 -3.99 -12.33
N ASN A 125 -31.31 -4.70 -13.24
CA ASN A 125 -30.69 -5.83 -13.91
C ASN A 125 -29.45 -5.37 -14.72
N CYS A 126 -28.33 -6.03 -14.47
CA CYS A 126 -27.03 -5.77 -15.08
C CYS A 126 -26.25 -7.08 -15.04
N ASP A 127 -25.50 -7.39 -16.09
CA ASP A 127 -24.52 -8.47 -16.01
C ASP A 127 -23.41 -8.05 -15.04
N LEU A 128 -23.11 -8.91 -14.07
CA LEU A 128 -22.11 -8.70 -13.02
C LEU A 128 -21.05 -9.80 -13.03
N THR A 129 -21.08 -10.72 -13.99
CA THR A 129 -20.21 -11.90 -14.03
C THR A 129 -18.72 -11.55 -14.01
N THR A 130 -18.32 -10.43 -14.61
CA THR A 130 -16.93 -9.95 -14.63
C THR A 130 -16.55 -9.10 -13.42
N LEU A 131 -17.47 -8.91 -12.46
CA LEU A 131 -17.24 -8.14 -11.23
C LEU A 131 -17.25 -9.00 -9.96
N GLN A 132 -17.71 -10.25 -10.01
CA GLN A 132 -17.88 -11.10 -8.83
C GLN A 132 -17.75 -12.61 -9.13
N PRO A 133 -17.36 -13.43 -8.14
CA PRO A 133 -16.84 -13.03 -6.82
C PRO A 133 -15.46 -12.39 -6.93
N CYS A 134 -15.21 -11.33 -6.17
CA CYS A 134 -13.97 -10.55 -6.20
C CYS A 134 -13.26 -10.59 -4.84
N ASN A 135 -11.99 -11.01 -4.83
CA ASN A 135 -11.20 -11.17 -3.60
C ASN A 135 -10.38 -9.92 -3.21
N HIS A 136 -10.55 -8.81 -3.92
CA HIS A 136 -9.80 -7.58 -3.67
C HIS A 136 -10.15 -7.02 -2.28
N SER A 137 -9.12 -6.82 -1.46
CA SER A 137 -9.29 -6.21 -0.13
C SER A 137 -9.45 -4.69 -0.17
N GLU A 138 -8.87 -4.01 -1.16
CA GLU A 138 -8.86 -2.55 -1.19
C GLU A 138 -9.69 -2.00 -2.34
N ALA A 139 -10.30 -0.84 -2.10
CA ALA A 139 -11.07 -0.15 -3.12
C ALA A 139 -10.18 0.33 -4.29
N ASP A 140 -8.88 0.57 -4.05
CA ASP A 140 -7.97 1.12 -5.04
C ASP A 140 -7.89 0.24 -6.30
N THR A 141 -7.64 -1.07 -6.15
CA THR A 141 -7.61 -2.02 -7.26
C THR A 141 -8.99 -2.32 -7.78
N ARG A 142 -9.99 -2.44 -6.88
CA ARG A 142 -11.36 -2.77 -7.29
C ARG A 142 -12.00 -1.67 -8.14
N ILE A 143 -11.61 -0.40 -7.98
CA ILE A 143 -12.03 0.67 -8.89
C ILE A 143 -11.63 0.36 -10.34
N LEU A 144 -10.43 -0.19 -10.59
CA LEU A 144 -9.95 -0.49 -11.95
C LEU A 144 -10.75 -1.63 -12.57
N LEU A 145 -11.12 -2.64 -11.77
CA LEU A 145 -12.03 -3.71 -12.19
C LEU A 145 -13.39 -3.15 -12.64
N HIS A 146 -13.94 -2.21 -11.87
CA HIS A 146 -15.21 -1.54 -12.21
C HIS A 146 -15.10 -0.67 -13.47
N LEU A 147 -13.97 0.01 -13.68
CA LEU A 147 -13.68 0.74 -14.92
C LEU A 147 -13.61 -0.22 -16.12
N ALA A 148 -12.92 -1.35 -16.00
CA ALA A 148 -12.83 -2.35 -17.07
C ALA A 148 -14.22 -2.89 -17.44
N HIS A 149 -15.05 -3.20 -16.44
CA HIS A 149 -16.44 -3.60 -16.67
C HIS A 149 -17.28 -2.49 -17.33
N ALA A 150 -17.08 -1.22 -16.95
CA ALA A 150 -17.78 -0.11 -17.59
C ALA A 150 -17.41 0.03 -19.08
N VAL A 151 -16.13 -0.16 -19.43
CA VAL A 151 -15.71 -0.16 -20.84
C VAL A 151 -16.30 -1.34 -21.61
N GLN A 152 -16.38 -2.53 -21.02
CA GLN A 152 -17.06 -3.68 -21.64
C GLN A 152 -18.53 -3.40 -21.95
N GLN A 153 -19.17 -2.51 -21.19
CA GLN A 153 -20.53 -2.03 -21.44
C GLN A 153 -20.62 -0.86 -22.44
N GLY A 154 -19.50 -0.48 -23.07
CA GLY A 154 -19.44 0.55 -24.11
C GLY A 154 -19.21 1.98 -23.60
N HIS A 155 -18.87 2.17 -22.32
CA HIS A 155 -18.49 3.49 -21.81
C HIS A 155 -17.08 3.87 -22.28
N THR A 156 -16.94 5.08 -22.84
CA THR A 156 -15.66 5.57 -23.38
C THR A 156 -14.99 6.61 -22.49
N ALA A 157 -15.73 7.25 -21.59
CA ALA A 157 -15.22 8.25 -20.68
C ALA A 157 -15.57 7.91 -19.23
N ALA A 158 -14.64 8.15 -18.31
CA ALA A 158 -14.82 7.86 -16.90
C ALA A 158 -14.25 8.96 -15.99
N TYR A 159 -14.83 9.06 -14.80
CA TYR A 159 -14.42 10.00 -13.76
C TYR A 159 -14.36 9.27 -12.42
N VAL A 160 -13.18 9.28 -11.79
CA VAL A 160 -12.93 8.60 -10.50
C VAL A 160 -12.74 9.64 -9.41
N ARG A 161 -13.49 9.50 -8.31
CA ARG A 161 -13.35 10.37 -7.14
C ARG A 161 -12.57 9.67 -6.03
N THR A 162 -11.41 10.22 -5.64
CA THR A 162 -10.56 9.61 -4.60
C THR A 162 -9.73 10.65 -3.81
N VAL A 163 -9.22 10.25 -2.65
CA VAL A 163 -8.15 10.96 -1.93
C VAL A 163 -6.86 10.14 -1.85
N ASP A 164 -6.91 8.92 -2.38
CA ASP A 164 -5.83 7.95 -2.34
C ASP A 164 -4.96 8.09 -3.59
N SER A 165 -3.65 8.28 -3.39
CA SER A 165 -2.70 8.43 -4.49
C SER A 165 -2.53 7.15 -5.28
N ASP A 166 -2.78 6.00 -4.67
CA ASP A 166 -2.58 4.69 -5.27
C ASP A 166 -3.52 4.54 -6.47
N VAL A 167 -4.76 5.03 -6.35
CA VAL A 167 -5.73 5.11 -7.46
C VAL A 167 -5.23 5.96 -8.64
N VAL A 168 -4.54 7.08 -8.37
CA VAL A 168 -3.99 7.92 -9.45
C VAL A 168 -2.89 7.16 -10.20
N VAL A 169 -2.02 6.47 -9.47
CA VAL A 169 -0.94 5.65 -10.05
C VAL A 169 -1.51 4.52 -10.89
N LEU A 170 -2.51 3.80 -10.38
CA LEU A 170 -3.13 2.68 -11.08
C LEU A 170 -3.92 3.14 -12.31
N THR A 171 -4.66 4.24 -12.22
CA THR A 171 -5.39 4.77 -13.38
C THR A 171 -4.46 5.19 -14.51
N VAL A 172 -3.28 5.75 -14.21
CA VAL A 172 -2.24 6.03 -15.22
C VAL A 172 -1.69 4.74 -15.83
N ARG A 173 -1.39 3.73 -15.01
CA ARG A 173 -0.88 2.42 -15.45
C ARG A 173 -1.84 1.72 -16.43
N PHE A 174 -3.13 1.73 -16.11
CA PHE A 174 -4.15 0.96 -16.83
C PHE A 174 -4.87 1.76 -17.93
N PHE A 175 -4.54 3.03 -18.14
CA PHE A 175 -5.28 3.89 -19.06
C PHE A 175 -5.40 3.29 -20.48
N ASP A 176 -4.26 2.94 -21.08
CA ASP A 176 -4.23 2.33 -22.43
C ASP A 176 -4.93 0.98 -22.46
N THR A 177 -4.69 0.13 -21.46
CA THR A 177 -5.29 -1.22 -21.39
C THR A 177 -6.81 -1.18 -21.20
N LEU A 178 -7.34 -0.13 -20.57
CA LEU A 178 -8.77 0.06 -20.39
C LEU A 178 -9.45 0.50 -21.68
N GLY A 179 -8.75 1.15 -22.62
CA GLY A 179 -9.35 1.62 -23.87
C GLY A 179 -10.33 2.80 -23.72
N LEU A 180 -10.20 3.57 -22.65
CA LEU A 180 -10.97 4.81 -22.44
C LEU A 180 -10.43 5.94 -23.33
N SER A 181 -11.31 6.78 -23.89
CA SER A 181 -10.90 8.01 -24.57
C SER A 181 -10.53 9.12 -23.59
N GLU A 182 -11.27 9.20 -22.48
CA GLU A 182 -11.02 10.18 -21.42
C GLU A 182 -11.16 9.55 -20.04
N LEU A 183 -10.11 9.67 -19.23
CA LEU A 183 -10.13 9.32 -17.82
C LEU A 183 -9.70 10.51 -16.99
N TRP A 184 -10.52 10.85 -16.00
CA TRP A 184 -10.32 11.95 -15.06
C TRP A 184 -10.31 11.43 -13.64
N VAL A 185 -9.43 11.97 -12.79
CA VAL A 185 -9.43 11.69 -11.35
C VAL A 185 -9.63 12.99 -10.58
N GLY A 186 -10.77 13.11 -9.92
CA GLY A 186 -11.01 14.14 -8.91
C GLY A 186 -10.28 13.79 -7.62
N PHE A 187 -9.10 14.36 -7.42
CA PHE A 187 -8.17 14.01 -6.35
C PHE A 187 -8.19 15.03 -5.19
N GLY A 188 -8.24 14.56 -3.95
CA GLY A 188 -8.10 15.40 -2.74
C GLY A 188 -9.43 16.02 -2.26
N THR A 189 -9.39 16.96 -1.32
CA THR A 189 -10.59 17.60 -0.73
C THR A 189 -10.41 19.08 -0.50
N GLY A 190 -11.53 19.83 -0.47
CA GLY A 190 -11.55 21.26 -0.17
C GLY A 190 -10.53 22.02 -1.01
N LYS A 191 -9.67 22.82 -0.36
CA LYS A 191 -8.62 23.61 -1.03
C LYS A 191 -7.53 22.78 -1.73
N LYS A 192 -7.42 21.49 -1.42
CA LYS A 192 -6.44 20.56 -2.03
C LYS A 192 -7.04 19.73 -3.17
N TYR A 193 -8.33 19.92 -3.46
CA TYR A 193 -9.01 19.27 -4.55
C TYR A 193 -8.43 19.72 -5.90
N ARG A 194 -8.29 18.78 -6.83
CA ARG A 194 -7.95 19.05 -8.24
C ARG A 194 -8.44 17.92 -9.14
N ASP A 195 -8.80 18.27 -10.36
CA ASP A 195 -9.07 17.30 -11.43
C ASP A 195 -7.76 16.97 -12.15
N ILE A 196 -7.47 15.68 -12.27
CA ILE A 196 -6.27 15.16 -12.91
C ILE A 196 -6.68 14.48 -14.23
N PRO A 197 -6.25 14.99 -15.40
CA PRO A 197 -6.49 14.34 -16.69
C PRO A 197 -5.51 13.18 -16.87
N VAL A 198 -5.95 11.95 -16.56
CA VAL A 198 -5.10 10.75 -16.61
C VAL A 198 -4.62 10.48 -18.03
N HIS A 199 -5.48 10.69 -19.03
CA HIS A 199 -5.14 10.54 -20.44
C HIS A 199 -3.98 11.46 -20.89
N VAL A 200 -3.91 12.69 -20.37
CA VAL A 200 -2.77 13.60 -20.61
C VAL A 200 -1.53 13.15 -19.85
N LEU A 201 -1.67 12.72 -18.59
CA LEU A 201 -0.53 12.20 -17.83
C LEU A 201 0.10 10.98 -18.49
N HIS A 202 -0.74 10.02 -18.91
CA HIS A 202 -0.31 8.83 -19.62
C HIS A 202 0.44 9.20 -20.91
N SER A 203 -0.15 10.06 -21.75
CA SER A 203 0.48 10.55 -22.99
C SER A 203 1.85 11.20 -22.75
N ASN A 204 1.99 12.01 -21.70
CA ASN A 204 3.26 12.67 -21.35
C ASN A 204 4.31 11.71 -20.78
N LEU A 205 3.89 10.67 -20.04
CA LEU A 205 4.80 9.68 -19.47
C LEU A 205 5.25 8.63 -20.50
N GLY A 206 4.37 8.31 -21.44
CA GLY A 206 4.54 7.20 -22.38
C GLY A 206 4.23 5.84 -21.75
N PRO A 207 4.09 4.80 -22.59
CA PRO A 207 3.68 3.47 -22.16
C PRO A 207 4.65 2.85 -21.16
N SER A 208 5.95 2.97 -21.41
CA SER A 208 6.98 2.35 -20.57
C SER A 208 7.04 2.87 -19.14
N LYS A 209 7.04 4.19 -18.96
CA LYS A 209 7.01 4.77 -17.61
C LYS A 209 5.68 4.53 -16.91
N SER A 210 4.58 4.46 -17.66
CA SER A 210 3.26 4.16 -17.10
C SER A 210 3.16 2.71 -16.62
N LEU A 211 3.78 1.77 -17.34
CA LEU A 211 3.98 0.37 -16.93
C LEU A 211 4.81 0.29 -15.64
N ALA A 212 5.95 0.99 -15.59
CA ALA A 212 6.86 0.98 -14.43
C ALA A 212 6.34 1.73 -13.19
N LEU A 213 5.34 2.60 -13.34
CA LEU A 213 4.91 3.55 -12.30
C LEU A 213 4.44 2.88 -10.99
N PRO A 214 3.65 1.78 -10.99
CA PRO A 214 3.24 1.11 -9.77
C PRO A 214 4.43 0.57 -8.96
N LEU A 215 5.40 -0.07 -9.62
CA LEU A 215 6.59 -0.58 -8.94
C LEU A 215 7.44 0.55 -8.36
N PHE A 216 7.65 1.63 -9.12
CA PHE A 216 8.29 2.83 -8.59
C PHE A 216 7.56 3.42 -7.36
N HIS A 217 6.23 3.51 -7.44
CA HIS A 217 5.41 4.06 -6.36
C HIS A 217 5.52 3.22 -5.08
N SER A 218 5.51 1.89 -5.21
CA SER A 218 5.70 0.97 -4.09
C SER A 218 7.13 0.98 -3.55
N LEU A 219 8.17 1.07 -4.40
CA LEU A 219 9.57 1.20 -3.97
C LEU A 219 9.81 2.45 -3.12
N THR A 220 9.07 3.52 -3.39
CA THR A 220 9.19 4.81 -2.68
C THR A 220 8.20 4.96 -1.52
N GLY A 221 7.54 3.86 -1.13
CA GLY A 221 6.66 3.74 0.03
C GLY A 221 5.16 3.92 -0.28
N CYS A 222 4.35 2.95 0.09
CA CYS A 222 2.88 3.00 0.06
C CYS A 222 2.29 2.43 1.37
N ASP A 223 1.06 1.92 1.35
CA ASP A 223 0.43 1.36 2.56
C ASP A 223 1.13 0.07 3.08
N THR A 224 1.83 -0.67 2.23
CA THR A 224 2.49 -1.95 2.56
C THR A 224 4.02 -1.87 2.56
N THR A 225 4.59 -0.81 2.02
CA THR A 225 6.04 -0.60 1.96
C THR A 225 6.44 0.70 2.63
N SER A 226 7.61 0.72 3.26
CA SER A 226 8.12 1.93 3.91
C SER A 226 8.78 2.87 2.92
N GLN A 227 9.11 4.07 3.38
CA GLN A 227 9.97 5.00 2.65
C GLN A 227 11.36 5.00 3.30
N PHE A 228 12.43 4.99 2.50
CA PHE A 228 13.78 5.24 3.03
C PHE A 228 13.96 6.70 3.43
N LEU A 229 14.68 6.92 4.53
CA LEU A 229 14.96 8.26 5.04
C LEU A 229 15.66 9.11 3.97
N GLY A 230 15.24 10.37 3.82
CA GLY A 230 15.75 11.28 2.80
C GLY A 230 15.29 10.99 1.35
N CYS A 231 14.66 9.83 1.09
CA CYS A 231 14.20 9.43 -0.25
C CYS A 231 12.68 9.58 -0.39
N GLY A 232 12.19 10.81 -0.45
CA GLY A 232 10.78 11.07 -0.76
C GLY A 232 10.46 10.85 -2.24
N LYS A 233 9.17 10.69 -2.58
CA LYS A 233 8.69 10.51 -3.96
C LYS A 233 9.22 11.52 -4.96
N LYS A 234 9.31 12.81 -4.58
CA LYS A 234 9.87 13.86 -5.44
C LYS A 234 11.37 13.64 -5.71
N THR A 235 12.14 13.32 -4.68
CA THR A 235 13.57 13.05 -4.79
C THR A 235 13.83 11.78 -5.62
N ALA A 236 13.06 10.72 -5.35
CA ALA A 236 13.14 9.48 -6.10
C ALA A 236 12.72 9.67 -7.56
N TRP A 237 11.73 10.51 -7.85
CA TRP A 237 11.34 10.84 -9.22
C TRP A 237 12.45 11.57 -9.98
N ALA A 238 13.12 12.52 -9.33
CA ALA A 238 14.28 13.20 -9.90
C ALA A 238 15.43 12.19 -10.18
N ALA A 239 15.68 11.27 -9.24
CA ALA A 239 16.67 10.21 -9.43
C ALA A 239 16.29 9.27 -10.59
N TRP A 240 15.03 8.83 -10.70
CA TRP A 240 14.56 8.02 -11.82
C TRP A 240 14.71 8.75 -13.16
N THR A 241 14.41 10.05 -13.19
CA THR A 241 14.60 10.86 -14.42
C THR A 241 16.07 10.91 -14.87
N SER A 242 17.01 10.81 -13.93
CA SER A 242 18.46 10.74 -14.21
C SER A 242 19.02 9.33 -14.47
N LEU A 243 18.18 8.28 -14.36
CA LEU A 243 18.56 6.87 -14.52
C LEU A 243 17.71 6.22 -15.63
N PRO A 244 18.08 6.37 -16.91
CA PRO A 244 17.30 5.83 -18.03
C PRO A 244 17.09 4.31 -17.92
N ASP A 245 18.15 3.59 -17.51
CA ASP A 245 18.21 2.13 -17.34
C ASP A 245 17.32 1.59 -16.21
N LEU A 246 16.81 2.47 -15.35
CA LEU A 246 15.86 2.11 -14.31
C LEU A 246 14.47 1.82 -14.90
N THR A 247 14.07 2.49 -16.00
CA THR A 247 12.76 2.20 -16.62
C THR A 247 12.72 0.75 -17.12
N ASP A 248 13.70 0.35 -17.93
CA ASP A 248 13.83 -1.03 -18.43
C ASP A 248 13.88 -2.05 -17.30
N THR A 249 14.51 -1.69 -16.17
CA THR A 249 14.59 -2.54 -14.98
C THR A 249 13.22 -2.73 -14.34
N LEU A 250 12.47 -1.65 -14.16
CA LEU A 250 11.16 -1.70 -13.55
C LEU A 250 10.16 -2.43 -14.46
N GLU A 251 10.25 -2.25 -15.78
CA GLU A 251 9.44 -2.99 -16.75
C GLU A 251 9.74 -4.48 -16.69
N ALA A 252 11.01 -4.87 -16.83
CA ALA A 252 11.43 -6.27 -16.81
C ALA A 252 10.98 -6.98 -15.53
N LEU A 253 11.13 -6.33 -14.37
CA LEU A 253 10.67 -6.88 -13.10
C LEU A 253 9.15 -6.91 -12.95
N THR A 254 8.42 -6.00 -13.61
CA THR A 254 6.95 -6.01 -13.61
C THR A 254 6.42 -7.18 -14.44
N GLU A 255 7.09 -7.50 -15.55
CA GLU A 255 6.76 -8.63 -16.42
C GLU A 255 7.17 -9.97 -15.79
N ASP A 256 8.38 -10.06 -15.24
CA ASP A 256 8.92 -11.25 -14.61
C ASP A 256 9.67 -10.91 -13.31
N PRO A 257 9.01 -11.05 -12.14
CA PRO A 257 9.66 -10.75 -10.87
C PRO A 257 10.70 -11.80 -10.46
N THR A 258 10.79 -12.96 -11.12
CA THR A 258 11.80 -13.99 -10.83
C THR A 258 13.21 -13.56 -11.24
N LEU A 259 13.30 -12.54 -12.11
CA LEU A 259 14.57 -11.89 -12.47
C LEU A 259 15.22 -11.15 -11.28
N PHE A 260 14.47 -10.87 -10.22
CA PHE A 260 14.99 -10.19 -9.05
C PHE A 260 15.76 -11.14 -8.11
N SER A 261 17.07 -10.97 -8.05
CA SER A 261 17.95 -11.60 -7.07
C SER A 261 18.92 -10.59 -6.46
N ILE A 262 19.55 -10.94 -5.33
CA ILE A 262 20.46 -10.03 -4.62
C ILE A 262 21.67 -9.62 -5.47
N ASP A 263 22.15 -10.52 -6.34
CA ASP A 263 23.30 -10.30 -7.22
C ASP A 263 22.90 -9.78 -8.62
N SER A 264 21.59 -9.61 -8.88
CA SER A 264 21.09 -9.20 -10.19
C SER A 264 21.48 -7.76 -10.56
N VAL A 265 21.60 -7.49 -11.86
CA VAL A 265 21.76 -6.12 -12.39
C VAL A 265 20.58 -5.22 -11.97
N HIS A 266 19.39 -5.80 -11.82
CA HIS A 266 18.20 -5.09 -11.37
C HIS A 266 18.36 -4.56 -9.94
N MET A 267 18.90 -5.37 -9.02
CA MET A 267 19.20 -4.92 -7.66
C MET A 267 20.18 -3.75 -7.66
N GLN A 268 21.27 -3.84 -8.42
CA GLN A 268 22.26 -2.76 -8.54
C GLN A 268 21.67 -1.46 -9.10
N ARG A 269 20.75 -1.55 -10.07
CA ARG A 269 20.07 -0.37 -10.64
C ARG A 269 19.06 0.23 -9.67
N ILE A 270 18.33 -0.59 -8.92
CA ILE A 270 17.42 -0.12 -7.87
C ILE A 270 18.20 0.51 -6.71
N GLU A 271 19.37 -0.01 -6.34
CA GLU A 271 20.26 0.61 -5.35
C GLU A 271 20.61 2.06 -5.71
N ARG A 272 20.84 2.36 -6.98
CA ARG A 272 21.13 3.72 -7.47
C ARG A 272 19.98 4.69 -7.19
N LEU A 273 18.72 4.23 -7.22
CA LEU A 273 17.56 5.04 -6.87
C LEU A 273 17.65 5.58 -5.43
N PHE A 274 18.25 4.80 -4.52
CA PHE A 274 18.36 5.12 -3.10
C PHE A 274 19.75 5.57 -2.66
N THR A 275 20.73 5.63 -3.57
CA THR A 275 22.11 6.04 -3.28
C THR A 275 22.53 7.28 -4.07
N ASN A 276 21.75 7.72 -5.06
CA ASN A 276 22.03 8.94 -5.80
C ASN A 276 22.10 10.17 -4.87
N GLY A 277 23.20 10.93 -5.00
CA GLY A 277 23.49 12.17 -4.27
C GLY A 277 24.38 12.00 -3.04
N SER A 278 25.06 13.08 -2.63
CA SER A 278 25.83 13.13 -1.37
C SER A 278 24.90 13.07 -0.16
N ARG A 279 25.23 12.25 0.84
CA ARG A 279 24.43 12.11 2.08
C ARG A 279 25.31 12.26 3.31
N SER A 280 24.76 12.88 4.35
CA SER A 280 25.38 12.87 5.68
C SER A 280 25.38 11.45 6.26
N LEU A 281 26.26 11.18 7.22
CA LEU A 281 26.36 9.88 7.90
C LEU A 281 25.03 9.45 8.56
N GLU A 282 24.21 10.41 8.97
CA GLU A 282 22.87 10.16 9.54
C GLU A 282 21.85 9.70 8.48
N ASN A 283 22.17 9.86 7.19
CA ASN A 283 21.35 9.53 6.04
C ASN A 283 22.00 8.46 5.15
N LEU A 284 22.75 7.53 5.76
CA LEU A 284 23.34 6.42 5.03
C LEU A 284 22.27 5.66 4.23
N PRO A 285 22.61 5.20 3.02
CA PRO A 285 21.71 4.35 2.26
C PRO A 285 21.41 3.06 3.04
N PRO A 286 20.28 2.40 2.77
CA PRO A 286 19.99 1.11 3.38
C PRO A 286 21.10 0.10 3.07
N THR A 287 21.31 -0.86 3.97
CA THR A 287 22.13 -2.02 3.65
C THR A 287 21.49 -2.79 2.50
N GLN A 288 22.30 -3.44 1.66
CA GLN A 288 21.82 -4.26 0.55
C GLN A 288 20.79 -5.31 1.03
N ALA A 289 21.04 -5.95 2.17
CA ALA A 289 20.11 -6.91 2.76
C ALA A 289 18.75 -6.29 3.14
N ALA A 290 18.74 -5.07 3.67
CA ALA A 290 17.49 -4.39 4.00
C ALA A 290 16.75 -3.91 2.74
N LEU A 291 17.48 -3.39 1.76
CA LEU A 291 16.92 -3.00 0.47
C LEU A 291 16.35 -4.22 -0.27
N PHE A 292 17.04 -5.35 -0.25
CA PHE A 292 16.57 -6.58 -0.90
C PHE A 292 15.18 -6.98 -0.38
N GLN A 293 14.99 -7.04 0.94
CA GLN A 293 13.68 -7.35 1.52
C GLN A 293 12.62 -6.29 1.21
N HIS A 294 13.03 -5.01 1.12
CA HIS A 294 12.14 -3.93 0.73
C HIS A 294 11.67 -4.04 -0.72
N VAL A 295 12.57 -4.34 -1.66
CA VAL A 295 12.22 -4.54 -3.06
C VAL A 295 11.28 -5.73 -3.24
N LYS A 296 11.48 -6.83 -2.50
CA LYS A 296 10.55 -7.97 -2.50
C LYS A 296 9.13 -7.55 -2.11
N ARG A 297 8.98 -6.79 -1.03
CA ARG A 297 7.66 -6.26 -0.65
C ARG A 297 7.07 -5.32 -1.70
N ALA A 298 7.92 -4.52 -2.36
CA ALA A 298 7.46 -3.60 -3.40
C ALA A 298 6.98 -4.35 -4.66
N LEU A 299 7.70 -5.40 -5.07
CA LEU A 299 7.29 -6.30 -6.15
C LEU A 299 5.98 -7.01 -5.80
N LEU A 300 5.85 -7.50 -4.57
CA LEU A 300 4.62 -8.11 -4.08
C LEU A 300 3.41 -7.18 -4.29
N GLN A 301 3.52 -5.93 -3.84
CA GLN A 301 2.46 -4.93 -4.00
C GLN A 301 2.17 -4.63 -5.47
N ALA A 302 3.20 -4.35 -6.27
CA ALA A 302 3.05 -3.91 -7.63
C ALA A 302 2.47 -4.99 -8.56
N ILE A 303 2.87 -6.24 -8.37
CA ILE A 303 2.62 -7.30 -9.36
C ILE A 303 1.47 -8.21 -8.94
N PHE A 304 1.41 -8.60 -7.67
CA PHE A 304 0.41 -9.58 -7.21
C PHE A 304 -0.88 -8.91 -6.76
N TYR A 305 -0.83 -7.66 -6.31
CA TYR A 305 -2.02 -6.87 -6.00
C TYR A 305 -2.40 -5.92 -7.15
N TRP A 306 -1.49 -5.03 -7.53
CA TRP A 306 -1.82 -3.91 -8.43
C TRP A 306 -1.91 -4.29 -9.90
N ASP A 307 -1.01 -5.12 -10.43
CA ASP A 307 -1.08 -5.55 -11.84
C ASP A 307 -2.28 -6.47 -12.12
N LYS A 308 -2.88 -7.06 -11.07
CA LYS A 308 -4.12 -7.84 -11.15
C LYS A 308 -5.40 -7.00 -10.98
N ALA A 309 -5.31 -5.67 -10.98
CA ALA A 309 -6.45 -4.80 -10.62
C ALA A 309 -7.67 -4.90 -11.56
N THR A 310 -7.50 -5.37 -12.81
CA THR A 310 -8.61 -5.61 -13.75
C THR A 310 -9.14 -7.04 -13.76
N SER A 311 -8.62 -7.91 -12.88
CA SER A 311 -9.11 -9.27 -12.66
C SER A 311 -9.95 -9.33 -11.39
N VAL A 312 -10.86 -10.29 -11.29
CA VAL A 312 -11.65 -10.51 -10.07
C VAL A 312 -10.84 -11.18 -8.95
N GLN A 313 -9.79 -11.93 -9.32
CA GLN A 313 -8.96 -12.70 -8.41
C GLN A 313 -7.51 -12.20 -8.40
N GLN A 314 -7.00 -11.94 -7.20
CA GLN A 314 -5.60 -11.72 -6.88
C GLN A 314 -5.02 -13.00 -6.29
N GLU A 315 -4.12 -13.65 -7.03
CA GLU A 315 -3.37 -14.82 -6.55
C GLU A 315 -2.14 -14.36 -5.78
N ILE A 316 -2.27 -14.32 -4.45
CA ILE A 316 -1.21 -13.83 -3.57
C ILE A 316 -0.27 -15.00 -3.22
N PRO A 317 1.05 -14.87 -3.49
CA PRO A 317 2.03 -15.90 -3.16
C PRO A 317 2.30 -15.96 -1.66
N ASP A 318 3.07 -16.96 -1.20
CA ASP A 318 3.47 -17.02 0.20
C ASP A 318 4.29 -15.77 0.58
N LEU A 319 3.73 -14.96 1.48
CA LEU A 319 4.33 -13.71 1.94
C LEU A 319 5.71 -13.92 2.55
N SER A 320 6.00 -15.10 3.10
CA SER A 320 7.32 -15.44 3.66
C SER A 320 8.44 -15.35 2.60
N GLU A 321 8.10 -15.64 1.35
CA GLU A 321 9.00 -15.54 0.20
C GLU A 321 9.11 -14.11 -0.32
N TRP A 322 8.34 -13.16 0.18
CA TRP A 322 8.25 -11.78 -0.34
C TRP A 322 8.58 -10.70 0.68
N GLY A 323 9.50 -11.00 1.60
CA GLY A 323 10.03 -10.03 2.56
C GLY A 323 9.11 -9.74 3.75
N TRP A 324 8.25 -10.71 4.08
CA TRP A 324 7.46 -10.75 5.29
C TRP A 324 7.85 -11.96 6.15
N GLN A 325 7.54 -11.90 7.43
CA GLN A 325 7.68 -12.99 8.38
C GLN A 325 6.53 -12.94 9.36
N LYS A 326 6.20 -14.06 10.03
CA LYS A 326 5.24 -14.04 11.13
C LYS A 326 5.92 -13.67 12.44
N ASP A 327 5.24 -12.91 13.28
CA ASP A 327 5.64 -12.68 14.67
C ASP A 327 5.22 -13.85 15.57
N GLY A 328 5.50 -13.76 16.87
CA GLY A 328 5.13 -14.79 17.85
C GLY A 328 3.62 -15.01 18.02
N THR A 329 2.79 -14.14 17.44
CA THR A 329 1.32 -14.24 17.44
C THR A 329 0.76 -14.73 16.10
N SER A 330 1.62 -15.18 15.18
CA SER A 330 1.25 -15.54 13.80
C SER A 330 0.73 -14.38 12.95
N THR A 331 1.02 -13.14 13.36
CA THR A 331 0.71 -11.95 12.57
C THR A 331 1.86 -11.64 11.63
N TRP A 332 1.56 -11.37 10.36
CA TRP A 332 2.60 -10.97 9.40
C TRP A 332 3.28 -9.69 9.86
N GLN A 333 4.56 -9.52 9.56
CA GLN A 333 5.34 -8.31 9.76
C GLN A 333 6.46 -8.20 8.74
N PRO A 334 6.89 -6.98 8.37
CA PRO A 334 8.00 -6.82 7.43
C PRO A 334 9.27 -7.50 7.98
N LEU A 335 9.90 -8.34 7.17
CA LEU A 335 11.27 -8.77 7.41
C LEU A 335 12.20 -7.61 7.02
N TRP A 336 12.67 -6.86 8.01
CA TRP A 336 13.44 -5.63 7.75
C TRP A 336 14.82 -5.88 7.17
N THR A 337 15.53 -6.87 7.69
CA THR A 337 16.87 -7.25 7.25
C THR A 337 17.18 -8.66 7.75
N THR A 338 18.07 -9.37 7.06
CA THR A 338 18.64 -10.65 7.50
C THR A 338 19.96 -10.46 8.25
N LEU A 339 20.50 -9.24 8.29
CA LEU A 339 21.72 -8.95 9.02
C LEU A 339 21.46 -8.99 10.52
N THR A 340 22.46 -9.48 11.26
CA THR A 340 22.47 -9.37 12.71
C THR A 340 22.50 -7.91 13.12
N ASN A 341 21.97 -7.61 14.32
CA ASN A 341 21.91 -6.25 14.82
C ASN A 341 23.31 -5.61 14.77
N ALA A 342 23.40 -4.39 14.24
CA ALA A 342 24.64 -3.63 14.17
C ALA A 342 25.33 -3.52 15.53
N SER A 343 24.59 -3.53 16.66
CA SER A 343 25.22 -3.57 17.99
C SER A 343 26.03 -4.85 18.25
N VAL A 344 25.58 -5.99 17.71
CA VAL A 344 26.26 -7.29 17.79
C VAL A 344 27.41 -7.36 16.78
N ALA A 345 27.21 -6.86 15.55
CA ALA A 345 28.27 -6.81 14.54
C ALA A 345 29.39 -5.81 14.91
N CYS A 346 29.04 -4.61 15.40
CA CYS A 346 29.98 -3.59 15.85
C CYS A 346 30.63 -3.93 17.20
N ALA A 347 30.15 -4.93 17.94
CA ALA A 347 30.88 -5.45 19.08
C ALA A 347 32.27 -5.97 18.67
N ILE A 348 32.44 -6.39 17.41
CA ILE A 348 33.74 -6.78 16.82
C ILE A 348 34.69 -5.57 16.69
N LEU A 349 34.16 -4.36 16.52
CA LEU A 349 34.93 -3.10 16.47
C LEU A 349 35.35 -2.60 17.86
N LEU A 350 34.83 -3.20 18.94
CA LEU A 350 35.27 -2.89 20.29
C LEU A 350 36.70 -3.36 20.47
N HIS A 351 37.56 -2.44 20.88
CA HIS A 351 38.92 -2.75 21.25
C HIS A 351 39.14 -2.46 22.73
N CYS A 352 39.94 -3.32 23.37
CA CYS A 352 40.42 -3.10 24.73
C CYS A 352 41.90 -2.70 24.71
N ALA A 353 42.36 -2.11 25.80
CA ALA A 353 43.78 -1.87 26.06
C ALA A 353 44.18 -2.54 27.38
N CYS A 354 43.66 -3.75 27.62
CA CYS A 354 43.93 -4.48 28.85
C CYS A 354 45.41 -4.84 28.96
N LEU A 355 45.95 -4.74 30.18
CA LEU A 355 47.28 -5.23 30.52
C LEU A 355 47.31 -6.77 30.49
N LYS A 356 48.51 -7.34 30.33
CA LYS A 356 48.74 -8.79 30.34
C LYS A 356 48.11 -9.43 31.59
N ALA A 357 47.39 -10.54 31.42
CA ALA A 357 46.72 -11.33 32.46
C ALA A 357 45.54 -10.66 33.22
N TYR A 358 44.93 -9.58 32.69
CA TYR A 358 43.89 -8.83 33.42
C TYR A 358 42.46 -9.37 33.19
N GLN A 359 41.78 -9.87 34.24
CA GLN A 359 40.42 -10.43 34.15
C GLN A 359 39.27 -9.44 34.47
N GLY A 360 39.50 -8.39 35.28
CA GLY A 360 38.39 -7.71 35.98
C GLY A 360 37.57 -6.69 35.18
N ARG A 361 38.09 -6.11 34.09
CA ARG A 361 37.42 -4.99 33.38
C ARG A 361 37.64 -4.96 31.87
N CYS A 362 37.83 -6.11 31.23
CA CYS A 362 37.93 -6.15 29.77
C CYS A 362 36.61 -5.68 29.12
N LYS A 363 36.68 -4.63 28.29
CA LYS A 363 35.51 -4.11 27.56
C LYS A 363 34.93 -5.16 26.60
N CYS A 364 35.79 -5.91 25.92
CA CYS A 364 35.38 -6.99 25.03
C CYS A 364 34.64 -8.10 25.81
N LYS A 365 35.19 -8.55 26.94
CA LYS A 365 34.55 -9.54 27.82
C LYS A 365 33.18 -9.09 28.34
N ARG A 366 33.05 -7.82 28.76
CA ARG A 366 31.76 -7.24 29.20
C ARG A 366 30.73 -7.15 28.08
N ALA A 367 31.19 -6.94 26.85
CA ALA A 367 30.35 -6.95 25.66
C ALA A 367 30.09 -8.36 25.11
N GLY A 368 30.56 -9.41 25.79
CA GLY A 368 30.34 -10.81 25.39
C GLY A 368 31.13 -11.26 24.17
N VAL A 369 32.19 -10.55 23.78
CA VAL A 369 33.00 -10.86 22.59
C VAL A 369 34.47 -11.12 22.95
N LYS A 370 35.15 -11.95 22.16
CA LYS A 370 36.60 -12.18 22.29
C LYS A 370 37.38 -10.92 21.89
N CYS A 371 38.58 -10.78 22.43
CA CYS A 371 39.47 -9.69 22.01
C CYS A 371 39.90 -9.91 20.55
N THR A 372 39.87 -8.85 19.75
CA THR A 372 40.18 -8.89 18.31
C THR A 372 41.55 -8.27 18.04
N ALA A 373 42.03 -8.35 16.78
CA ALA A 373 43.29 -7.70 16.36
C ALA A 373 43.28 -6.17 16.54
N LEU A 374 42.11 -5.55 16.71
CA LEU A 374 41.98 -4.13 17.01
C LEU A 374 42.34 -3.81 18.47
N CYS A 375 42.39 -4.81 19.36
CA CYS A 375 42.74 -4.64 20.77
C CYS A 375 44.23 -4.36 20.97
N LYS A 376 44.54 -3.31 21.73
CA LYS A 376 45.90 -2.95 22.19
C LYS A 376 46.46 -3.87 23.28
N CYS A 377 45.77 -4.97 23.58
CA CYS A 377 46.22 -5.95 24.58
C CYS A 377 47.25 -6.95 24.02
N GLU A 378 47.52 -6.92 22.71
CA GLU A 378 48.58 -7.70 22.04
C GLU A 378 48.58 -9.19 22.40
N GLY A 379 47.40 -9.82 22.44
CA GLY A 379 47.30 -11.24 22.80
C GLY A 379 47.41 -11.55 24.30
N GLY A 380 47.83 -10.60 25.14
CA GLY A 380 48.04 -10.81 26.59
C GLY A 380 46.78 -10.81 27.45
N CYS A 381 45.60 -10.54 26.89
CA CYS A 381 44.35 -10.63 27.62
C CYS A 381 43.84 -12.07 27.66
N LEU A 382 43.42 -12.56 28.84
CA LEU A 382 42.84 -13.91 28.99
C LEU A 382 41.51 -14.10 28.25
N ASN A 383 40.92 -13.01 27.73
CA ASN A 383 39.76 -13.07 26.82
C ASN A 383 40.16 -13.42 25.37
N ASN A 384 41.43 -13.73 25.11
CA ASN A 384 41.95 -14.20 23.82
C ASN A 384 41.93 -15.73 23.68
N GLU A 385 41.97 -16.48 24.79
CA GLU A 385 42.19 -17.93 24.75
C GLU A 385 40.92 -18.68 24.29
N GLY A 386 41.10 -19.58 23.32
CA GLY A 386 40.07 -20.48 22.83
C GLY A 386 39.83 -21.61 23.82
N GLY A 387 38.62 -21.71 24.35
CA GLY A 387 38.07 -23.00 24.74
C GLY A 387 37.54 -23.66 23.47
N ASP A 388 38.26 -24.69 22.99
CA ASP A 388 37.60 -25.84 22.39
C ASP A 388 36.86 -26.53 23.55
N ASP A 389 35.56 -26.26 23.68
CA ASP A 389 34.69 -27.08 24.51
C ASP A 389 33.92 -28.02 23.56
N GLN A 390 34.14 -29.31 23.78
CA GLN A 390 33.53 -30.47 23.13
C GLN A 390 32.00 -30.50 23.24
#